data_AF-A0A7K2XBP1-F1
#
_entry.id   AF-A0A7K2XBP1-F1
#
_cell.length_a   1.000
_cell.length_b   1.000
_cell.length_c   1.000
_cell.angle_alpha   90.00
_cell.angle_beta   90.00
_cell.angle_gamma   90.00
#
_symmetry.space_group_name_H-M   'P 1'
#
loop_
_entity.id
_entity.type
_entity.pdbx_description
1 polymer ?
#
loop_
_entity_poly.entity_id
_entity_poly.type
_entity_poly.pdbx_seq_one_letter_code
_entity_poly.pdbx_strand_id
1 'polypeptide(L)' 'DAPLAVLTGTPPAPALVRSGPRTGVGGEGAPHPWRFWIEGDPTVSPYRAHTPRKRRLDSGRRSA' A
#
# COMPACT_ATOMS: atom_id res chain seq x y z
N ASP A 1 26.00 10.09 16.63
CA ASP A 1 25.04 10.70 15.69
C ASP A 1 25.71 10.98 14.36
N ALA A 2 25.17 10.40 13.30
CA ALA A 2 25.49 10.83 11.93
C ALA A 2 24.26 11.60 11.39
N PRO A 3 24.45 12.65 10.58
CA PRO A 3 23.34 13.40 10.02
C PRO A 3 22.55 12.56 9.01
N LEU A 4 21.21 12.66 9.06
CA LEU A 4 20.33 12.12 8.02
C LEU A 4 20.56 12.89 6.73
N ALA A 5 20.94 12.19 5.65
CA ALA A 5 21.11 12.76 4.32
C ALA A 5 20.17 12.07 3.33
N VAL A 6 19.62 12.85 2.39
CA VAL A 6 18.85 12.35 1.25
C VAL A 6 19.73 12.49 0.01
N LEU A 7 19.96 11.38 -0.68
CA LEU A 7 20.73 11.34 -1.92
C LEU A 7 19.81 11.27 -3.12
N THR A 8 20.27 11.78 -4.27
CA THR A 8 19.58 11.56 -5.54
C THR A 8 19.82 10.13 -6.01
N GLY A 9 18.74 9.46 -6.41
CA GLY A 9 18.82 8.16 -7.08
C GLY A 9 18.95 8.29 -8.60
N THR A 10 19.24 7.18 -9.27
CA THR A 10 19.14 7.09 -10.73
C THR A 10 17.68 6.83 -11.12
N PRO A 11 17.07 7.67 -11.97
CA PRO A 11 15.70 7.43 -12.41
C PRO A 11 15.58 6.13 -13.23
N PRO A 12 14.49 5.36 -13.08
CA PRO A 12 14.23 4.21 -13.94
C PRO A 12 13.89 4.65 -15.36
N ALA A 13 14.03 3.73 -16.32
CA ALA A 13 13.47 3.95 -17.65
C ALA A 13 11.96 4.19 -17.55
N PRO A 14 11.37 5.19 -18.25
CA PRO A 14 9.94 5.50 -18.16
C PRO A 14 9.03 4.30 -18.45
N ALA A 15 9.46 3.43 -19.36
CA ALA A 15 8.76 2.20 -19.72
C ALA A 15 8.69 1.14 -18.61
N LEU A 16 9.44 1.30 -17.51
CA LEU A 16 9.40 0.42 -16.33
C LEU A 16 8.48 0.96 -15.23
N VAL A 17 8.00 2.21 -15.35
CA VAL A 17 7.07 2.78 -14.39
C VAL A 17 5.70 2.15 -14.61
N ARG A 18 5.14 1.58 -13.55
CA ARG A 18 3.81 0.99 -13.52
C ARG A 18 2.93 1.77 -12.56
N SER A 19 1.63 1.74 -12.78
CA SER A 19 0.64 2.36 -11.90
C SER A 19 -0.48 1.41 -11.53
N GLY A 20 -1.15 1.68 -10.41
CA GLY A 20 -2.20 0.80 -9.88
C GLY A 20 -2.72 1.22 -8.51
N PRO A 21 -3.65 0.44 -7.93
CA PRO A 21 -4.26 0.72 -6.64
C PRO A 21 -3.25 0.88 -5.51
N ARG A 22 -3.58 1.74 -4.54
CA ARG A 22 -2.76 1.89 -3.33
C ARG A 22 -2.95 0.72 -2.38
N THR A 23 -1.85 0.31 -1.74
CA THR A 23 -1.86 -0.70 -0.68
C THR A 23 -2.63 -0.19 0.53
N GLY A 24 -3.48 -1.02 1.13
CA GLY A 24 -4.16 -0.72 2.39
C GLY A 24 -5.25 0.37 2.33
N VAL A 25 -5.63 0.86 1.15
CA VAL A 25 -6.71 1.85 0.97
C VAL A 25 -8.02 1.16 0.65
N GLY A 26 -9.07 1.46 1.43
CA GLY A 26 -10.44 0.98 1.22
C GLY A 26 -11.39 2.07 0.71
N GLY A 27 -12.65 1.70 0.49
CA GLY A 27 -13.72 2.61 0.03
C GLY A 27 -13.53 3.10 -1.42
N GLU A 28 -14.18 4.21 -1.77
CA GLU A 28 -14.16 4.80 -3.12
C GLU A 28 -12.75 5.12 -3.63
N GLY A 29 -11.80 5.36 -2.73
CA GLY A 29 -10.40 5.62 -3.08
C GLY A 29 -9.61 4.38 -3.50
N ALA A 30 -10.11 3.17 -3.27
CA ALA A 30 -9.39 1.92 -3.52
C ALA A 30 -9.03 1.66 -4.99
N PRO A 31 -9.92 1.84 -5.98
CA PRO A 31 -9.59 1.55 -7.38
C PRO A 31 -8.67 2.58 -8.05
N HIS A 32 -8.43 3.74 -7.41
CA HIS A 32 -7.67 4.83 -8.02
C HIS A 32 -6.18 4.44 -8.19
N PRO A 33 -5.60 4.63 -9.40
CA PRO A 33 -4.26 4.14 -9.73
C PRO A 33 -3.13 5.08 -9.27
N TRP A 34 -3.14 5.48 -8.00
CA TRP A 34 -2.19 6.44 -7.44
C TRP A 34 -0.96 5.82 -6.76
N ARG A 35 -0.77 4.51 -6.90
CA ARG A 35 0.50 3.86 -6.56
C ARG A 35 1.34 3.76 -7.83
N PHE A 36 2.59 4.21 -7.77
CA PHE A 36 3.57 4.07 -8.84
C PHE A 36 4.74 3.20 -8.36
N TRP A 37 5.30 2.34 -9.21
CA TRP A 37 6.46 1.50 -8.89
C TRP A 37 7.30 1.17 -10.11
N ILE A 38 8.51 0.67 -9.86
CA ILE A 38 9.45 0.17 -10.87
C ILE A 38 9.19 -1.32 -11.05
N GLU A 39 8.93 -1.75 -12.28
CA GLU A 39 8.77 -3.15 -12.63
C GLU A 39 10.04 -3.96 -12.32
N GLY A 40 9.88 -5.09 -11.62
CA GLY A 40 10.97 -6.03 -11.33
C GLY A 40 11.95 -5.59 -10.24
N ASP A 41 11.83 -4.37 -9.69
CA ASP A 41 12.73 -3.90 -8.64
C ASP A 41 12.47 -4.66 -7.32
N PRO A 42 13.47 -5.38 -6.77
CA PRO A 42 13.30 -6.23 -5.60
C PRO A 42 13.04 -5.46 -4.30
N THR A 43 13.27 -4.14 -4.30
CA THR A 43 12.98 -3.27 -3.15
C THR A 43 11.51 -2.87 -3.08
N VAL A 44 10.76 -3.06 -4.17
CA VAL A 44 9.33 -2.77 -4.23
C VAL A 44 8.56 -3.80 -3.41
N SER A 45 7.93 -3.34 -2.33
CA SER A 45 7.05 -4.18 -1.53
C SER A 45 5.86 -4.70 -2.35
N PRO A 46 5.43 -5.97 -2.15
CA PRO A 46 4.27 -6.54 -2.82
C PRO A 46 2.99 -5.73 -2.57
N TYR A 47 2.08 -5.72 -3.55
CA TYR A 47 0.76 -5.11 -3.39
C TYR A 47 -0.07 -5.88 -2.35
N ARG A 48 -0.75 -5.14 -1.46
CA ARG A 48 -1.72 -5.71 -0.50
C ARG A 48 -3.01 -4.87 -0.50
N ALA A 49 -4.11 -5.48 -0.90
CA ALA A 49 -5.42 -4.84 -0.83
C ALA A 49 -5.84 -4.57 0.62
N HIS A 50 -6.61 -3.51 0.84
CA HIS A 50 -7.27 -3.30 2.13
C HIS A 50 -8.20 -4.47 2.45
N THR A 51 -8.03 -5.08 3.62
CA THR A 51 -8.93 -6.12 4.12
C THR A 51 -9.75 -5.53 5.27
N PRO A 52 -11.09 -5.39 5.13
CA PRO A 52 -11.93 -4.91 6.23
C PRO A 52 -11.71 -5.75 7.49
N ARG A 53 -11.51 -5.09 8.64
CA ARG A 53 -11.42 -5.80 9.92
C ARG A 53 -12.77 -6.45 10.21
N LYS A 54 -12.78 -7.78 10.37
CA LYS A 54 -13.96 -8.49 10.90
C LYS A 54 -14.23 -7.99 12.32
N ARG A 55 -15.31 -7.22 12.49
CA ARG A 55 -15.78 -6.84 13.82
C ARG A 55 -16.16 -8.13 14.56
N ARG A 56 -15.45 -8.47 15.65
CA ARG A 56 -15.94 -9.52 16.55
C ARG A 56 -17.28 -9.02 17.09
N LEU A 57 -18.36 -9.71 16.76
CA LEU A 57 -19.61 -9.55 17.48
C LEU A 57 -19.34 -10.15 18.86
N ASP A 58 -19.33 -9.30 19.89
CA ASP A 58 -19.38 -9.77 21.27
C ASP A 58 -20.68 -10.54 21.45
N SER A 59 -20.65 -11.87 21.34
CA SER A 59 -21.79 -12.77 21.54
C SER A 59 -22.17 -12.92 23.02
N GLY A 60 -21.96 -11.87 23.82
CA GLY A 60 -22.00 -11.87 25.27
C GLY A 60 -23.12 -11.04 25.89
N ARG A 61 -24.24 -10.82 25.19
CA ARG A 61 -25.44 -10.25 25.80
C ARG A 61 -26.66 -11.07 25.40
N ARG A 62 -26.77 -12.27 25.98
CA ARG A 62 -28.07 -12.92 26.14
C ARG A 62 -28.81 -12.16 27.24
N SER A 63 -29.98 -11.66 26.86
CA SER A 63 -30.99 -11.06 27.69
C SER A 63 -31.25 -11.90 28.95
N ALA A 64 -31.33 -11.22 30.09
CA ALA A 64 -32.18 -11.60 31.21
C ALA A 64 -33.17 -10.45 31.40
#